data_AF-A0A0A0AK92-F1
#
_entry.id   AF-A0A0A0AK92-F1
#
_cell.length_a   1.000
_cell.length_b   1.000
_cell.length_c   1.000
_cell.angle_alpha   90.00
_cell.angle_beta   90.00
_cell.angle_gamma   90.00
#
_symmetry.space_group_name_H-M   'P 1'
#
loop_
_entity.id
_entity.type
_entity.pdbx_description
1 polymer ?
#
loop_
_entity_poly.entity_id
_entity_poly.type
_entity_poly.pdbx_seq_one_letter_code
_entity_poly.pdbx_strand_id
1 'polypeptide(L)'
;GFQAVLVAPLRLLKWRSTAWRPHDSVTFWLVRWLLFRLMFASGVVKLTSRCPTWWGLTALTYHYETQCIPTPAAWFAHQLPVWFQKFSVVATYVIEIAIPLLFFAPIRRLRLFAFYSQVLIILTGNYNFFNMLTIVLAFSLLDEEHVGRWLGRSKRRHASTWPPSLRSFLSTLLELSTYGLLLYWSVQSFGLEINWEKRLLDSKVGIPPYPTYHEFTTWLRAVTLPLVGLGFLSLSWEILLALYRWV
;
A
#
# COMPACT_ATOMS: atom_id res chain seq x y z
N GLY A 1 -12.58 -10.09 7.44
CA GLY A 1 -13.01 -10.96 8.55
C GLY A 1 -12.72 -12.43 8.25
N PHE A 2 -13.59 -13.11 7.51
CA PHE A 2 -13.58 -14.57 7.33
C PHE A 2 -12.23 -15.17 6.85
N GLN A 3 -11.53 -14.49 5.93
CA GLN A 3 -10.22 -14.97 5.45
C GLN A 3 -9.14 -15.07 6.54
N ALA A 4 -9.21 -14.23 7.58
CA ALA A 4 -8.26 -14.28 8.69
C ALA A 4 -8.46 -15.52 9.58
N VAL A 5 -9.64 -16.16 9.55
CA VAL A 5 -9.92 -17.40 10.29
C VAL A 5 -9.08 -18.56 9.75
N LEU A 6 -8.84 -18.60 8.44
CA LEU A 6 -7.99 -19.61 7.80
C LEU A 6 -6.51 -19.43 8.14
N VAL A 7 -6.12 -18.21 8.50
CA VAL A 7 -4.77 -17.83 8.93
C VAL A 7 -4.56 -18.01 10.43
N ALA A 8 -5.64 -17.90 11.21
CA ALA A 8 -5.58 -18.02 12.65
C ALA A 8 -5.01 -19.39 13.04
N PRO A 9 -4.00 -19.45 13.93
CA PRO A 9 -3.47 -20.71 14.40
C PRO A 9 -4.51 -21.41 15.30
N LEU A 10 -5.46 -22.12 14.68
CA LEU A 10 -6.46 -22.97 15.36
C LEU A 10 -5.81 -24.12 16.17
N ARG A 11 -4.48 -24.22 16.15
CA ARG A 11 -3.65 -25.17 16.90
C ARG A 11 -2.88 -24.54 18.07
N LEU A 12 -3.38 -23.43 18.64
CA LEU A 12 -2.81 -22.82 19.86
C LEU A 12 -2.76 -23.76 21.08
N LEU A 13 -3.49 -24.88 21.06
CA LEU A 13 -3.45 -25.92 22.12
C LEU A 13 -2.30 -26.92 22.00
N LYS A 14 -1.55 -26.97 20.89
CA LYS A 14 -0.42 -27.92 20.73
C LYS A 14 0.91 -27.18 20.92
N TRP A 15 1.30 -27.05 22.17
CA TRP A 15 2.52 -26.40 22.66
C TRP A 15 3.87 -27.01 22.16
N ARG A 16 3.84 -28.05 21.30
CA ARG A 16 5.03 -28.81 20.86
C ARG A 16 5.03 -29.30 19.41
N SER A 17 4.52 -28.54 18.44
CA SER A 17 4.74 -28.87 17.02
C SER A 17 5.80 -27.96 16.41
N THR A 18 7.07 -28.24 16.70
CA THR A 18 8.27 -27.65 16.08
C THR A 18 8.61 -28.27 14.71
N ALA A 19 7.63 -28.84 14.00
CA ALA A 19 7.80 -29.10 12.59
C ALA A 19 7.58 -27.79 11.85
N TRP A 20 8.69 -27.14 11.45
CA TRP A 20 8.68 -26.08 10.44
C TRP A 20 8.02 -26.63 9.17
N ARG A 21 6.69 -26.51 9.08
CA ARG A 21 6.01 -26.63 7.80
C ARG A 21 6.46 -25.41 6.99
N PRO A 22 6.81 -25.55 5.71
CA PRO A 22 7.03 -24.40 4.84
C PRO A 22 5.84 -23.48 5.06
N HIS A 23 6.07 -22.25 5.52
CA HIS A 23 5.02 -21.28 5.76
C HIS A 23 4.04 -21.31 4.58
N ASP A 24 2.75 -21.60 4.80
CA ASP A 24 1.76 -21.70 3.73
C ASP A 24 1.75 -20.38 2.96
N SER A 25 2.37 -20.35 1.77
CA SER A 25 2.46 -19.15 0.94
C SER A 25 1.06 -18.63 0.61
N VAL A 26 0.10 -19.54 0.49
CA VAL A 26 -1.33 -19.31 0.37
C VAL A 26 -1.89 -18.52 1.56
N THR A 27 -1.51 -18.87 2.79
CA THR A 27 -1.94 -18.17 4.02
C THR A 27 -1.44 -16.74 4.05
N PHE A 28 -0.15 -16.51 3.75
CA PHE A 28 0.41 -15.15 3.63
C PHE A 28 -0.21 -14.38 2.47
N TRP A 29 -0.50 -15.05 1.35
CA TRP A 29 -1.19 -14.44 0.22
C TRP A 29 -2.59 -13.96 0.59
N LEU A 30 -3.35 -14.76 1.36
CA LEU A 30 -4.67 -14.36 1.86
C LEU A 30 -4.60 -13.13 2.77
N VAL A 31 -3.57 -13.02 3.62
CA VAL A 31 -3.33 -11.82 4.44
C VAL A 31 -3.03 -10.61 3.55
N ARG A 32 -2.18 -10.76 2.53
CA ARG A 32 -1.89 -9.68 1.57
C ARG A 32 -3.13 -9.26 0.79
N TRP A 33 -3.97 -10.20 0.39
CA TRP A 33 -5.24 -9.92 -0.26
C TRP A 33 -6.22 -9.19 0.67
N LEU A 34 -6.27 -9.56 1.94
CA LEU A 34 -7.06 -8.84 2.92
C LEU A 34 -6.55 -7.41 3.12
N LEU A 35 -5.24 -7.21 3.23
CA LEU A 35 -4.61 -5.88 3.33
C LEU A 35 -4.90 -5.04 2.08
N PHE A 36 -4.76 -5.64 0.89
CA PHE A 36 -5.09 -5.01 -0.38
C PHE A 36 -6.52 -4.48 -0.38
N ARG A 37 -7.50 -5.33 -0.05
CA ARG A 37 -8.92 -4.93 -0.03
C ARG A 37 -9.19 -3.84 1.00
N LEU A 38 -8.57 -3.92 2.17
CA LEU A 38 -8.73 -2.93 3.23
C LEU A 38 -8.23 -1.55 2.75
N MET A 39 -7.05 -1.50 2.14
CA MET A 39 -6.45 -0.24 1.66
C MET A 39 -7.18 0.32 0.45
N PHE A 40 -7.41 -0.52 -0.55
CA PHE A 40 -8.09 -0.12 -1.78
C PHE A 40 -9.52 0.36 -1.50
N ALA A 41 -10.26 -0.34 -0.63
CA ALA A 41 -11.59 0.10 -0.23
C ALA A 41 -11.55 1.43 0.56
N SER A 42 -10.57 1.64 1.44
CA SER A 42 -10.41 2.92 2.17
C SER A 42 -10.29 4.09 1.19
N GLY A 43 -9.42 3.98 0.19
CA GLY A 43 -9.20 5.05 -0.79
C GLY A 43 -10.41 5.27 -1.72
N VAL A 44 -11.01 4.19 -2.21
CA VAL A 44 -12.19 4.28 -3.10
C VAL A 44 -13.39 4.88 -2.37
N VAL A 45 -13.63 4.49 -1.12
CA VAL A 45 -14.78 4.99 -0.36
C VAL A 45 -14.71 6.51 -0.19
N LYS A 46 -13.51 7.07 0.05
CA LYS A 46 -13.30 8.52 0.16
C LYS A 46 -13.75 9.26 -1.10
N LEU A 47 -13.43 8.75 -2.28
CA LEU A 47 -13.88 9.34 -3.55
C LEU A 47 -15.38 9.10 -3.81
N THR A 48 -15.89 7.91 -3.47
CA THR A 48 -17.31 7.59 -3.65
C THR A 48 -18.24 8.33 -2.69
N SER A 49 -17.73 8.86 -1.58
CA SER A 49 -18.49 9.62 -0.57
C SER A 49 -19.07 10.94 -1.10
N ARG A 50 -18.66 11.39 -2.29
CA ARG A 50 -19.05 12.66 -2.94
C ARG A 50 -18.80 13.91 -2.08
N CYS A 51 -17.96 13.79 -1.05
CA CYS A 51 -17.66 14.92 -0.19
C CYS A 51 -16.79 15.94 -0.96
N PRO A 52 -17.18 17.22 -1.03
CA PRO A 52 -16.44 18.23 -1.79
C PRO A 52 -15.02 18.46 -1.26
N THR A 53 -14.72 18.14 0.00
CA THR A 53 -13.38 18.28 0.57
C THR A 53 -12.40 17.19 0.11
N TRP A 54 -12.89 15.96 -0.11
CA TRP A 54 -12.10 14.85 -0.65
C TRP A 54 -11.79 15.04 -2.13
N TRP A 55 -12.75 15.62 -2.87
CA TRP A 55 -12.56 16.02 -4.26
C TRP A 55 -11.72 17.29 -4.37
N GLY A 56 -11.92 18.30 -3.53
CA GLY A 56 -11.16 19.54 -3.53
C GLY A 56 -9.75 19.46 -2.91
N LEU A 57 -9.28 18.26 -2.54
CA LEU A 57 -7.98 18.02 -1.89
C LEU A 57 -7.73 18.84 -0.60
N THR A 58 -8.80 19.21 0.09
CA THR A 58 -8.73 19.91 1.39
C THR A 58 -9.10 19.00 2.55
N ALA A 59 -9.50 17.76 2.32
CA ALA A 59 -9.95 16.86 3.37
C ALA A 59 -8.98 16.75 4.57
N LEU A 60 -7.67 16.74 4.34
CA LEU A 60 -6.70 16.62 5.43
C LEU A 60 -6.66 17.82 6.37
N THR A 61 -7.12 19.01 5.96
CA THR A 61 -7.18 20.17 6.89
C THR A 61 -8.10 19.90 8.07
N TYR A 62 -9.22 19.22 7.83
CA TYR A 62 -10.20 18.83 8.85
C TYR A 62 -9.91 17.45 9.44
N HIS A 63 -9.22 16.59 8.68
CA HIS A 63 -8.98 15.20 9.07
C HIS A 63 -8.07 15.08 10.30
N TYR A 64 -7.16 16.02 10.54
CA TYR A 64 -6.30 15.99 11.73
C TYR A 64 -7.06 16.30 13.03
N GLU A 65 -8.11 17.12 12.96
CA GLU A 65 -8.92 17.52 14.11
C GLU A 65 -9.96 16.46 14.50
N THR A 66 -10.47 15.74 13.51
CA THR A 66 -11.59 14.79 13.66
C THR A 66 -11.14 13.34 13.93
N GLN A 67 -9.85 13.12 14.21
CA GLN A 67 -9.33 11.79 14.53
C GLN A 67 -9.82 11.30 15.89
N CYS A 68 -9.89 9.98 16.07
CA CYS A 68 -10.32 9.37 17.33
C CYS A 68 -9.44 9.79 18.51
N ILE A 69 -8.13 9.94 18.29
CA ILE A 69 -7.16 10.46 19.27
C ILE A 69 -6.17 11.35 18.52
N PRO A 70 -6.26 12.69 18.61
CA PRO A 70 -5.32 13.57 17.93
C PRO A 70 -3.90 13.34 18.46
N THR A 71 -2.97 13.06 17.56
CA THR A 71 -1.56 12.86 17.93
C THR A 71 -0.81 14.19 17.94
N PRO A 72 0.30 14.31 18.69
CA PRO A 72 1.17 15.47 18.59
C PRO A 72 1.67 15.72 17.15
N ALA A 73 1.92 14.65 16.40
CA ALA A 73 2.27 14.72 14.98
C ALA A 73 1.13 15.29 14.13
N ALA A 74 -0.13 14.93 14.41
CA ALA A 74 -1.30 15.50 13.75
C ALA A 74 -1.44 17.01 14.04
N TRP A 75 -1.10 17.46 15.25
CA TRP A 75 -1.09 18.89 15.58
C TRP A 75 -0.04 19.65 14.76
N PHE A 76 1.20 19.16 14.70
CA PHE A 76 2.22 19.76 13.84
C PHE A 76 1.85 19.73 12.36
N ALA A 77 1.30 18.60 11.90
CA ALA A 77 0.86 18.45 10.52
C ALA A 77 -0.25 19.43 10.19
N HIS A 78 -1.20 19.68 11.10
CA HIS A 78 -2.28 20.65 10.88
C HIS A 78 -1.77 22.10 10.72
N GLN A 79 -0.69 22.47 11.41
CA GLN A 79 -0.06 23.80 11.28
C GLN A 79 0.66 24.01 9.93
N LEU A 80 0.81 22.96 9.11
CA LEU A 80 1.47 23.07 7.81
C LEU A 80 0.57 23.80 6.80
N PRO A 81 1.18 24.55 5.86
CA PRO A 81 0.46 25.34 4.88
C PRO A 81 -0.45 24.48 3.99
N VAL A 82 -1.53 25.09 3.47
CA VAL A 82 -2.57 24.40 2.69
C VAL A 82 -2.01 23.61 1.49
N TRP A 83 -0.94 24.08 0.87
CA TRP A 83 -0.29 23.36 -0.24
C TRP A 83 0.26 21.99 0.20
N PHE A 84 0.78 21.89 1.42
CA PHE A 84 1.29 20.64 1.98
C PHE A 84 0.14 19.70 2.33
N GLN A 85 -1.00 20.25 2.75
CA GLN A 85 -2.21 19.46 2.98
C GLN A 85 -2.75 18.86 1.70
N LYS A 86 -2.84 19.65 0.63
CA LYS A 86 -3.21 19.17 -0.71
C LYS A 86 -2.29 18.04 -1.18
N PHE A 87 -0.98 18.21 -1.01
CA PHE A 87 0.00 17.16 -1.31
C PHE A 87 -0.23 15.91 -0.48
N SER A 88 -0.49 16.05 0.81
CA SER A 88 -0.72 14.93 1.73
C SER A 88 -2.01 14.17 1.40
N VAL A 89 -3.07 14.84 0.90
CA VAL A 89 -4.27 14.17 0.38
C VAL A 89 -3.94 13.33 -0.85
N VAL A 90 -3.18 13.89 -1.79
CA VAL A 90 -2.72 13.17 -2.99
C VAL A 90 -1.88 11.96 -2.60
N ALA A 91 -0.91 12.15 -1.70
CA ALA A 91 -0.08 11.06 -1.18
C ALA A 91 -0.94 9.98 -0.53
N THR A 92 -1.96 10.35 0.25
CA THR A 92 -2.90 9.40 0.86
C THR A 92 -3.62 8.58 -0.22
N TYR A 93 -4.14 9.21 -1.27
CA TYR A 93 -4.77 8.46 -2.37
C TYR A 93 -3.82 7.53 -3.10
N VAL A 94 -2.58 7.96 -3.35
CA VAL A 94 -1.57 7.10 -3.98
C VAL A 94 -1.25 5.90 -3.10
N ILE A 95 -1.12 6.10 -1.79
CA ILE A 95 -0.83 5.03 -0.82
C ILE A 95 -2.02 4.08 -0.64
N GLU A 96 -3.26 4.58 -0.73
CA GLU A 96 -4.45 3.76 -0.55
C GLU A 96 -4.98 3.09 -1.83
N ILE A 97 -4.74 3.66 -3.01
CA ILE A 97 -5.30 3.14 -4.28
C ILE A 97 -4.22 2.51 -5.15
N ALA A 98 -3.07 3.17 -5.33
CA ALA A 98 -2.04 2.72 -6.26
C ALA A 98 -1.04 1.75 -5.63
N ILE A 99 -0.53 2.08 -4.42
CA ILE A 99 0.45 1.26 -3.71
C ILE A 99 -0.04 -0.16 -3.37
N PRO A 100 -1.33 -0.42 -3.06
CA PRO A 100 -1.78 -1.78 -2.76
C PRO A 100 -1.60 -2.76 -3.92
N LEU A 101 -1.53 -2.27 -5.16
CA LEU A 101 -1.20 -3.09 -6.33
C LEU A 101 0.22 -3.68 -6.24
N LEU A 102 1.14 -2.95 -5.58
CA LEU A 102 2.51 -3.40 -5.34
C LEU A 102 2.61 -4.54 -4.32
N PHE A 103 1.55 -4.81 -3.54
CA PHE A 103 1.57 -5.92 -2.57
C PHE A 103 1.75 -7.29 -3.25
N PHE A 104 1.28 -7.43 -4.49
CA PHE A 104 1.43 -8.64 -5.30
C PHE A 104 2.70 -8.63 -6.17
N ALA A 105 3.48 -7.56 -6.15
CA ALA A 105 4.69 -7.49 -6.94
C ALA A 105 5.73 -8.50 -6.44
N PRO A 106 6.39 -9.25 -7.36
CA PRO A 106 7.43 -10.20 -6.98
C PRO A 106 8.71 -9.50 -6.48
N ILE A 107 8.86 -8.20 -6.74
CA ILE A 107 10.03 -7.41 -6.33
C ILE A 107 9.95 -7.05 -4.85
N ARG A 108 10.95 -7.50 -4.10
CA ARG A 108 11.09 -7.24 -2.65
C ARG A 108 11.11 -5.75 -2.29
N ARG A 109 11.81 -4.91 -3.06
CA ARG A 109 11.96 -3.47 -2.78
C ARG A 109 10.62 -2.73 -2.85
N LEU A 110 9.79 -3.05 -3.84
CA LEU A 110 8.44 -2.48 -3.97
C LEU A 110 7.55 -2.84 -2.77
N ARG A 111 7.63 -4.07 -2.27
CA ARG A 111 6.89 -4.48 -1.05
C ARG A 111 7.37 -3.75 0.20
N LEU A 112 8.67 -3.50 0.33
CA LEU A 112 9.22 -2.71 1.44
C LEU A 112 8.78 -1.25 1.35
N PHE A 113 8.85 -0.64 0.17
CA PHE A 113 8.32 0.70 -0.07
C PHE A 113 6.84 0.78 0.36
N ALA A 114 6.04 -0.20 -0.06
CA ALA A 114 4.64 -0.31 0.30
C ALA A 114 4.41 -0.53 1.81
N PHE A 115 5.31 -1.23 2.52
CA PHE A 115 5.25 -1.33 3.99
C PHE A 115 5.52 0.02 4.66
N TYR A 116 6.58 0.72 4.26
CA TYR A 116 6.94 2.00 4.87
C TYR A 116 5.92 3.10 4.61
N SER A 117 5.27 3.11 3.45
CA SER A 117 4.18 4.05 3.17
C SER A 117 2.98 3.84 4.11
N GLN A 118 2.71 2.60 4.52
CA GLN A 118 1.65 2.31 5.51
C GLN A 118 2.01 2.84 6.89
N VAL A 119 3.28 2.68 7.29
CA VAL A 119 3.80 3.23 8.55
C VAL A 119 3.69 4.75 8.56
N LEU A 120 3.95 5.41 7.43
CA LEU A 120 3.80 6.86 7.30
C LEU A 120 2.36 7.31 7.58
N ILE A 121 1.35 6.67 6.99
CA ILE A 121 -0.07 6.98 7.25
C ILE A 121 -0.38 6.87 8.74
N ILE A 122 0.06 5.78 9.38
CA ILE A 122 -0.20 5.49 10.79
C ILE A 122 0.49 6.52 11.71
N LEU A 123 1.68 6.98 11.33
CA LEU A 123 2.39 8.01 12.09
C LEU A 123 1.68 9.37 11.99
N THR A 124 1.12 9.69 10.82
CA THR A 124 0.42 10.96 10.58
C THR A 124 -1.01 11.00 11.09
N GLY A 125 -1.67 9.85 11.27
CA GLY A 125 -3.06 9.79 11.73
C GLY A 125 -3.32 8.59 12.64
N ASN A 126 -3.95 8.84 13.78
CA ASN A 126 -4.23 7.79 14.76
C ASN A 126 -5.68 7.31 14.70
N TYR A 127 -5.86 6.19 14.02
CA TYR A 127 -7.13 5.46 13.91
C TYR A 127 -7.25 4.33 14.94
N ASN A 128 -6.45 4.39 16.02
CA ASN A 128 -6.43 3.45 17.13
C ASN A 128 -6.34 1.97 16.67
N PHE A 129 -7.42 1.19 16.82
CA PHE A 129 -7.47 -0.22 16.46
C PHE A 129 -7.15 -0.47 14.97
N PHE A 130 -7.57 0.42 14.07
CA PHE A 130 -7.35 0.24 12.64
C PHE A 130 -5.86 0.32 12.26
N ASN A 131 -5.09 1.14 12.96
CA ASN A 131 -3.64 1.25 12.76
C ASN A 131 -2.93 -0.04 13.17
N MET A 132 -3.29 -0.59 14.33
CA MET A 132 -2.75 -1.86 14.79
C MET A 132 -3.09 -2.99 13.80
N LEU A 133 -4.34 -3.07 13.35
CA LEU A 133 -4.76 -4.06 12.37
C LEU A 133 -3.97 -3.94 11.07
N THR A 134 -3.81 -2.72 10.57
CA THR A 134 -3.08 -2.44 9.32
C THR A 134 -1.60 -2.80 9.44
N ILE A 135 -0.94 -2.52 10.57
CA ILE A 135 0.45 -2.94 10.84
C ILE A 135 0.57 -4.46 10.87
N VAL A 136 -0.32 -5.14 11.59
CA VAL A 136 -0.32 -6.61 11.69
C VAL A 136 -0.46 -7.24 10.32
N LEU A 137 -1.36 -6.73 9.49
CA LEU A 137 -1.51 -7.18 8.10
C LEU A 137 -0.30 -6.81 7.24
N ALA A 138 0.30 -5.63 7.42
CA ALA A 138 1.46 -5.15 6.67
C ALA A 138 2.73 -5.98 6.95
N PHE A 139 2.85 -6.64 8.10
CA PHE A 139 3.93 -7.61 8.34
C PHE A 139 3.97 -8.75 7.31
N SER A 140 2.85 -9.07 6.65
CA SER A 140 2.84 -10.06 5.55
C SER A 140 3.65 -9.63 4.32
N LEU A 141 3.97 -8.34 4.19
CA LEU A 141 4.82 -7.77 3.13
C LEU A 141 6.31 -7.86 3.46
N LEU A 142 6.64 -7.94 4.75
CA LEU A 142 8.01 -8.06 5.23
C LEU A 142 8.52 -9.48 4.97
N ASP A 143 9.68 -9.54 4.34
CA ASP A 143 10.35 -10.78 3.97
C ASP A 143 11.34 -11.19 5.09
N GLU A 144 11.58 -12.48 5.26
CA GLU A 144 12.30 -13.08 6.40
C GLU A 144 13.69 -12.45 6.60
N GLU A 145 14.38 -12.09 5.51
CA GLU A 145 15.69 -11.43 5.62
C GLU A 145 15.62 -9.98 6.14
N HIS A 146 14.47 -9.31 6.07
CA HIS A 146 14.32 -7.98 6.68
C HIS A 146 14.09 -8.10 8.18
N VAL A 147 13.18 -9.00 8.55
CA VAL A 147 12.84 -9.28 9.94
C VAL A 147 14.06 -9.84 10.69
N GLY A 148 14.83 -10.72 10.05
CA GLY A 148 16.09 -11.22 10.58
C GLY A 148 17.12 -10.12 10.83
N ARG A 149 17.24 -9.13 9.93
CA ARG A 149 18.12 -7.97 10.12
C ARG A 149 17.68 -7.08 11.29
N TRP A 150 16.38 -6.81 11.44
CA TRP A 150 15.86 -6.05 12.59
C TRP A 150 16.07 -6.78 13.91
N LEU A 151 15.97 -8.11 13.91
CA LEU A 151 16.23 -8.97 15.08
C LEU A 151 17.73 -9.20 15.36
N GLY A 152 18.64 -8.51 14.66
CA GLY A 152 20.09 -8.69 14.82
C GLY A 152 20.63 -10.02 14.28
N ARG A 153 19.79 -10.84 13.65
CA ARG A 153 20.18 -12.08 12.96
C ARG A 153 20.70 -11.75 11.57
N SER A 154 21.89 -11.17 11.52
CA SER A 154 22.56 -10.89 10.25
C SER A 154 23.13 -12.18 9.65
N LYS A 155 22.46 -12.75 8.65
CA LYS A 155 23.15 -13.67 7.72
C LYS A 155 24.19 -12.84 6.98
N ARG A 156 25.48 -13.20 7.12
CA ARG A 156 26.56 -12.62 6.32
C ARG A 156 26.14 -12.71 4.84
N ARG A 157 25.93 -11.56 4.20
CA ARG A 157 25.86 -11.52 2.74
C ARG A 157 27.19 -12.03 2.23
N HIS A 158 27.18 -13.18 1.55
CA HIS A 158 28.26 -13.45 0.60
C HIS A 158 28.18 -12.33 -0.43
N ALA A 159 29.15 -11.42 -0.40
CA ALA A 159 29.35 -10.46 -1.46
C ALA A 159 29.60 -11.28 -2.73
N SER A 160 28.56 -11.43 -3.56
CA SER A 160 28.70 -12.01 -4.88
C SER A 160 29.55 -11.04 -5.69
N THR A 161 30.79 -11.42 -5.97
CA THR A 161 31.76 -10.72 -6.81
C THR A 161 31.39 -10.72 -8.30
N TRP A 162 30.26 -11.33 -8.65
CA TRP A 162 29.77 -11.44 -10.02
C TRP A 162 29.05 -10.16 -10.45
N PRO A 163 29.16 -9.75 -11.73
CA PRO A 163 28.42 -8.62 -12.25
C PRO A 163 26.91 -8.82 -12.01
N PRO A 164 26.13 -7.74 -11.84
CA PRO A 164 24.70 -7.84 -11.61
C PRO A 164 24.08 -8.69 -12.73
N SER A 165 23.49 -9.82 -12.35
CA SER A 165 22.78 -10.69 -13.28
C SER A 165 21.76 -9.88 -14.11
N LEU A 166 21.49 -10.30 -15.35
CA LEU A 166 20.45 -9.71 -16.19
C LEU A 166 19.11 -9.58 -15.43
N ARG A 167 18.80 -10.54 -14.56
CA ARG A 167 17.62 -10.51 -13.67
C ARG A 167 17.63 -9.33 -12.70
N SER A 168 18.77 -8.99 -12.11
CA SER A 168 18.91 -7.83 -11.20
C SER A 168 18.86 -6.49 -11.92
N PHE A 169 19.37 -6.42 -13.15
CA PHE A 169 19.23 -5.23 -13.98
C PHE A 169 17.77 -5.01 -14.41
N LEU A 170 17.12 -6.06 -14.92
CA LEU A 170 15.70 -6.04 -15.28
C LEU A 170 14.80 -5.70 -14.09
N SER A 171 15.09 -6.23 -12.89
CA SER A 171 14.30 -5.89 -11.70
C SER A 171 14.47 -4.44 -11.25
N THR A 172 15.66 -3.88 -11.41
CA THR A 172 15.92 -2.46 -11.10
C THR A 172 15.26 -1.55 -12.13
N LEU A 173 15.27 -1.92 -13.42
CA LEU A 173 14.52 -1.19 -14.45
C LEU A 173 13.02 -1.26 -14.20
N LEU A 174 12.48 -2.43 -13.85
CA LEU A 174 11.06 -2.58 -13.52
C LEU A 174 10.69 -1.75 -12.29
N GLU A 175 11.55 -1.69 -11.28
CA GLU A 175 11.38 -0.84 -10.09
C GLU A 175 11.32 0.65 -10.46
N LEU A 176 12.32 1.15 -11.21
CA LEU A 176 12.37 2.54 -11.67
C LEU A 176 11.17 2.89 -12.56
N SER A 177 10.81 1.99 -13.48
CA SER A 177 9.62 2.14 -14.32
C SER A 177 8.35 2.19 -13.47
N THR A 178 8.25 1.39 -12.41
CA THR A 178 7.09 1.39 -11.52
C THR A 178 6.97 2.73 -10.79
N TYR A 179 8.06 3.24 -10.21
CA TYR A 179 8.05 4.55 -9.55
C TYR A 179 7.77 5.69 -10.53
N GLY A 180 8.36 5.64 -11.73
CA GLY A 180 8.12 6.61 -12.79
C GLY A 180 6.66 6.64 -13.22
N LEU A 181 6.04 5.46 -13.44
CA LEU A 181 4.62 5.36 -13.78
C LEU A 181 3.72 5.82 -12.64
N LEU A 182 4.03 5.48 -11.38
CA LEU A 182 3.29 5.97 -10.23
C LEU A 182 3.34 7.48 -10.14
N LEU A 183 4.52 8.07 -10.31
CA LEU A 183 4.69 9.53 -10.30
C LEU A 183 3.95 10.18 -11.46
N TYR A 184 4.12 9.67 -12.67
CA TYR A 184 3.46 10.18 -13.88
C TYR A 184 1.94 10.14 -13.75
N TRP A 185 1.37 9.00 -13.36
CA TRP A 185 -0.07 8.86 -13.15
C TRP A 185 -0.57 9.72 -12.01
N SER A 186 0.21 9.91 -10.94
CA SER A 186 -0.16 10.82 -9.85
C SER A 186 -0.23 12.27 -10.33
N VAL A 187 0.77 12.73 -11.09
CA VAL A 187 0.80 14.08 -11.67
C VAL A 187 -0.35 14.27 -12.65
N GLN A 188 -0.60 13.30 -13.52
CA GLN A 188 -1.68 13.35 -14.51
C GLN A 188 -3.06 13.31 -13.86
N SER A 189 -3.28 12.43 -12.88
CA SER A 189 -4.60 12.23 -12.25
C SER A 189 -5.01 13.43 -11.38
N PHE A 190 -4.05 14.10 -10.76
CA PHE A 190 -4.30 15.23 -9.86
C PHE A 190 -3.98 16.61 -10.46
N GLY A 191 -3.52 16.66 -11.71
CA GLY A 191 -3.23 17.91 -12.42
C GLY A 191 -2.31 18.83 -11.62
N LEU A 192 -1.23 18.28 -11.05
CA LEU A 192 -0.35 19.01 -10.15
C LEU A 192 0.43 20.08 -10.94
N GLU A 193 -0.06 21.32 -10.93
CA GLU A 193 0.68 22.48 -11.42
C GLU A 193 1.54 23.03 -10.26
N ILE A 194 2.86 22.80 -10.34
CA ILE A 194 3.81 23.36 -9.37
C ILE A 194 4.06 24.82 -9.77
N ASN A 195 3.37 25.73 -9.09
CA ASN A 195 3.56 27.16 -9.31
C ASN A 195 4.76 27.65 -8.48
N TRP A 196 5.95 27.55 -9.08
CA TRP A 196 7.25 27.83 -8.45
C TRP A 196 7.36 29.25 -7.88
N GLU A 197 6.69 30.24 -8.49
CA GLU A 197 6.73 31.63 -8.03
C GLU A 197 5.97 31.88 -6.73
N LYS A 198 4.87 31.14 -6.49
CA LYS A 198 4.03 31.32 -5.29
C LYS A 198 4.31 30.29 -4.19
N ARG A 199 5.18 29.30 -4.44
CA ARG A 199 5.31 28.07 -3.62
C ARG A 199 3.95 27.42 -3.32
N LEU A 200 3.01 27.55 -4.24
CA LEU A 200 1.67 26.97 -4.13
C LEU A 200 1.60 25.76 -5.06
N LEU A 201 1.31 24.61 -4.47
CA LEU A 201 0.80 23.47 -5.21
C LEU A 201 -0.66 23.78 -5.53
N ASP A 202 -0.89 24.29 -6.73
CA ASP A 202 -2.24 24.54 -7.20
C ASP A 202 -2.71 23.27 -7.92
N SER A 203 -3.35 22.40 -7.15
CA SER A 203 -4.12 21.32 -7.73
C SER A 203 -5.45 21.91 -8.19
N LYS A 204 -5.58 22.13 -9.50
CA LYS A 204 -6.89 22.33 -10.09
C LYS A 204 -7.61 21.00 -9.97
N VAL A 205 -8.35 20.76 -8.89
CA VAL A 205 -9.34 19.68 -8.86
C VAL A 205 -10.69 20.36 -8.94
N GLY A 206 -11.10 20.69 -10.16
CA GLY A 206 -12.37 21.38 -10.40
C GLY A 206 -12.57 22.09 -11.73
N ILE A 207 -11.58 22.14 -12.64
CA ILE A 207 -11.75 22.77 -13.97
C ILE A 207 -11.53 21.69 -15.03
N PRO A 208 -12.42 21.42 -16.00
CA PRO A 208 -12.20 20.35 -17.01
C PRO A 208 -10.76 20.36 -17.55
N PRO A 209 -10.02 19.22 -17.47
CA PRO A 209 -10.45 17.88 -17.86
C PRO A 209 -10.37 16.80 -16.74
N TYR A 210 -10.75 17.11 -15.50
CA TYR A 210 -10.69 16.13 -14.39
C TYR A 210 -11.93 15.22 -14.33
N PRO A 211 -11.78 13.94 -13.92
CA PRO A 211 -12.85 12.98 -14.04
C PRO A 211 -14.01 13.33 -13.11
N THR A 212 -15.14 13.68 -13.73
CA THR A 212 -16.43 13.80 -13.04
C THR A 212 -16.69 12.52 -12.24
N TYR A 213 -17.42 12.57 -11.12
CA TYR A 213 -17.80 11.37 -10.34
C TYR A 213 -18.25 10.19 -11.23
N HIS A 214 -18.97 10.49 -12.32
CA HIS A 214 -19.37 9.51 -13.33
C HIS A 214 -18.20 8.82 -14.05
N GLU A 215 -17.18 9.56 -14.47
CA GLU A 215 -15.96 9.01 -15.08
C GLU A 215 -15.20 8.14 -14.08
N PHE A 216 -15.05 8.61 -12.83
CA PHE A 216 -14.43 7.80 -11.78
C PHE A 216 -15.18 6.49 -11.52
N THR A 217 -16.51 6.52 -11.43
CA THR A 217 -17.30 5.29 -11.24
C THR A 217 -17.19 4.33 -12.43
N THR A 218 -17.07 4.86 -13.65
CA THR A 218 -16.89 4.07 -14.87
C THR A 218 -15.50 3.42 -14.88
N TRP A 219 -14.47 4.19 -14.56
CA TRP A 219 -13.10 3.70 -14.37
C TRP A 219 -13.05 2.62 -13.28
N LEU A 220 -13.69 2.86 -12.14
CA LEU A 220 -13.70 1.91 -11.03
C LEU A 220 -14.32 0.58 -11.45
N ARG A 221 -15.44 0.60 -12.19
CA ARG A 221 -16.06 -0.62 -12.75
C ARG A 221 -15.15 -1.32 -13.76
N ALA A 222 -14.41 -0.57 -14.57
CA ALA A 222 -13.48 -1.13 -15.53
C ALA A 222 -12.26 -1.80 -14.87
N VAL A 223 -11.79 -1.26 -13.73
CA VAL A 223 -10.59 -1.73 -13.05
C VAL A 223 -10.87 -2.85 -12.03
N THR A 224 -12.05 -2.90 -11.42
CA THR A 224 -12.39 -3.91 -10.41
C THR A 224 -12.30 -5.35 -10.94
N LEU A 225 -12.83 -5.63 -12.12
CA LEU A 225 -12.80 -6.97 -12.71
C LEU A 225 -11.37 -7.45 -13.02
N PRO A 226 -10.52 -6.67 -13.71
CA PRO A 226 -9.09 -7.00 -13.85
C PRO A 226 -8.37 -7.23 -12.53
N LEU A 227 -8.63 -6.43 -11.49
CA LEU A 227 -7.99 -6.60 -10.19
C LEU A 227 -8.38 -7.90 -9.51
N VAL A 228 -9.65 -8.29 -9.61
CA VAL A 228 -10.12 -9.60 -9.12
C VAL A 228 -9.47 -10.73 -9.93
N GLY A 229 -9.38 -10.59 -11.25
CA GLY A 229 -8.70 -11.55 -12.13
C GLY A 229 -7.22 -11.72 -11.79
N LEU A 230 -6.49 -10.62 -11.60
CA LEU A 230 -5.09 -10.62 -11.14
C LEU A 230 -4.94 -11.29 -9.77
N GLY A 231 -5.87 -11.02 -8.85
CA GLY A 231 -5.92 -11.70 -7.56
C GLY A 231 -6.08 -13.22 -7.72
N PHE A 232 -7.02 -13.66 -8.56
CA PHE A 232 -7.23 -15.09 -8.81
C PHE A 232 -6.00 -15.76 -9.43
N LEU A 233 -5.41 -15.16 -10.46
CA LEU A 233 -4.19 -15.68 -11.10
C LEU A 233 -3.01 -15.75 -10.12
N SER A 234 -2.83 -14.72 -9.30
CA SER A 234 -1.79 -14.69 -8.27
C SER A 234 -1.99 -15.78 -7.22
N LEU A 235 -3.24 -16.03 -6.79
CA LEU A 235 -3.56 -17.12 -5.86
C LEU A 235 -3.31 -18.50 -6.50
N SER A 236 -3.80 -18.71 -7.72
CA SER A 236 -3.60 -19.98 -8.44
C SER A 236 -2.12 -20.31 -8.59
N TRP A 237 -1.29 -19.30 -8.89
CA TRP A 237 0.15 -19.45 -8.97
C TRP A 237 0.78 -19.88 -7.64
N GLU A 238 0.38 -19.27 -6.52
CA GLU A 238 0.87 -19.65 -5.19
C GLU A 238 0.42 -21.07 -4.78
N ILE A 239 -0.81 -21.46 -5.14
CA ILE A 239 -1.31 -22.82 -4.91
C ILE A 239 -0.50 -23.84 -5.71
N LEU A 240 -0.24 -23.58 -7.00
CA LEU A 240 0.54 -24.46 -7.85
C LEU A 240 1.99 -24.61 -7.35
N LEU A 241 2.63 -23.51 -6.92
CA LEU A 241 3.96 -23.56 -6.32
C LEU A 241 3.99 -24.31 -4.99
N ALA A 242 2.95 -24.16 -4.16
CA ALA A 242 2.83 -24.90 -2.91
C ALA A 242 2.66 -26.40 -3.16
N LEU A 243 1.83 -26.79 -4.13
CA LEU A 243 1.65 -28.18 -4.55
C LEU A 243 2.95 -28.77 -5.13
N TYR A 244 3.65 -28.03 -6.00
CA TYR A 244 4.92 -28.48 -6.58
C TYR A 244 6.01 -28.70 -5.53
N ARG A 245 6.07 -27.87 -4.48
CA ARG A 245 7.04 -28.03 -3.37
C ARG A 245 6.70 -29.18 -2.42
N TRP A 246 5.46 -29.68 -2.49
CA TRP A 246 4.98 -30.75 -1.63
C TRP A 246 5.20 -32.15 -2.23
N VAL A 247 5.23 -32.23 -3.56
CA VAL A 247 5.63 -33.42 -4.34
C VAL A 247 7.15 -33.59 -4.30
#